data_AF-A0A9W6XFM6-F1
#
_entry.id   AF-A0A9W6XFM6-F1
#
_cell.length_a   1.000
_cell.length_b   1.000
_cell.length_c   1.000
_cell.angle_alpha   90.00
_cell.angle_beta   90.00
_cell.angle_gamma   90.00
#
_symmetry.space_group_name_H-M   'P 1'
#
loop_
_entity.id
_entity.type
_entity.pdbx_description
1 polymer ?
#
loop_
_entity_poly.entity_id
_entity_poly.type
_entity_poly.pdbx_seq_one_letter_code
_entity_poly.pdbx_strand_id
1 'polypeptide(L)'
;MKIDRFSLRCIQSDRRSPLLARGFASADSKWGITNDRISARVVNIADDAGNMRTDVPLRQAIQEARGLGVDLVQVSPSGKLPAVCRLFDAKKRLYEIKKSSKKAAKQQKPKPDKEVVVGAKIAVSFWQLDASGDV
;
A
#
# COMPACT_ATOMS: atom_id res chain seq x y z
N MET A 1 -35.61 -21.66 -36.28
CA MET A 1 -34.92 -21.53 -34.98
C MET A 1 -33.52 -20.96 -35.25
N LYS A 2 -33.37 -19.63 -35.20
CA LYS A 2 -32.13 -18.91 -35.51
C LYS A 2 -31.62 -18.29 -34.22
N ILE A 3 -30.43 -18.68 -33.80
CA ILE A 3 -29.75 -18.13 -32.63
C ILE A 3 -29.14 -16.80 -33.07
N ASP A 4 -29.62 -15.71 -32.50
CA ASP A 4 -29.24 -14.36 -32.88
C ASP A 4 -27.76 -14.07 -32.59
N ARG A 5 -27.05 -13.79 -33.68
CA ARG A 5 -25.67 -13.34 -33.76
C ARG A 5 -25.59 -11.84 -33.46
N PHE A 6 -26.05 -11.42 -32.28
CA PHE A 6 -25.98 -10.03 -31.83
C PHE A 6 -25.37 -9.95 -30.43
N SER A 7 -24.30 -9.16 -30.32
CA SER A 7 -23.64 -8.77 -29.07
C SER A 7 -22.49 -9.64 -28.53
N LEU A 8 -21.75 -10.29 -29.43
CA LEU A 8 -20.30 -10.46 -29.24
C LEU A 8 -19.61 -9.18 -29.73
N ARG A 9 -19.70 -8.10 -28.93
CA ARG A 9 -19.01 -6.84 -29.20
C ARG A 9 -18.04 -6.56 -28.05
N CYS A 10 -16.77 -6.85 -28.34
CA CYS A 10 -15.57 -6.30 -27.68
C CYS A 10 -15.45 -6.46 -26.16
N ILE A 11 -14.93 -7.63 -25.75
CA ILE A 11 -14.18 -7.83 -24.48
C ILE A 11 -12.71 -7.35 -24.62
N GLN A 12 -12.33 -6.72 -25.72
CA GLN A 12 -10.97 -6.23 -25.95
C GLN A 12 -11.00 -4.89 -26.68
N SER A 13 -10.68 -3.81 -25.96
CA SER A 13 -9.89 -2.64 -26.39
C SER A 13 -10.30 -1.40 -25.63
N ASP A 14 -10.00 -1.34 -24.32
CA ASP A 14 -9.67 -0.06 -23.70
C ASP A 14 -8.14 0.02 -23.57
N ARG A 15 -7.48 0.22 -24.72
CA ARG A 15 -6.10 0.74 -24.76
C ARG A 15 -6.14 2.22 -24.38
N ARG A 16 -6.45 2.52 -23.11
CA ARG A 16 -6.18 3.83 -22.51
C ARG A 16 -5.01 3.66 -21.54
N SER A 17 -3.86 4.06 -22.05
CA SER A 17 -2.55 4.24 -21.43
C SER A 17 -2.43 3.98 -19.91
N PRO A 18 -1.49 3.12 -19.46
CA PRO A 18 -1.24 2.84 -18.05
C PRO A 18 -0.53 3.99 -17.29
N LEU A 19 -0.33 5.15 -17.93
CA LEU A 19 0.44 6.26 -17.36
C LEU A 19 -0.41 7.41 -16.80
N LEU A 20 -1.74 7.38 -17.01
CA LEU A 20 -2.67 8.42 -16.51
C LEU A 20 -3.65 7.92 -15.43
N ALA A 21 -3.58 6.65 -15.03
CA ALA A 21 -4.33 6.12 -13.89
C ALA A 21 -3.70 6.45 -12.52
N ARG A 22 -2.73 7.37 -12.46
CA ARG A 22 -2.22 7.99 -11.21
C ARG A 22 -3.11 9.17 -10.80
N GLY A 23 -4.41 8.93 -10.73
CA GLY A 23 -5.41 9.96 -10.45
C GLY A 23 -6.20 9.67 -9.20
N PHE A 24 -5.55 9.35 -8.08
CA PHE A 24 -6.26 9.17 -6.80
C PHE A 24 -5.78 10.18 -5.77
N ALA A 25 -6.55 11.26 -5.70
CA ALA A 25 -6.54 12.34 -4.73
C ALA A 25 -5.33 13.28 -4.78
N SER A 26 -5.57 14.55 -4.42
CA SER A 26 -4.63 15.64 -4.62
C SER A 26 -3.28 15.38 -3.93
N ALA A 27 -2.22 16.00 -4.46
CA ALA A 27 -0.84 15.81 -4.01
C ALA A 27 -0.60 16.20 -2.53
N ASP A 28 -1.62 16.72 -1.85
CA ASP A 28 -1.49 17.47 -0.60
C ASP A 28 -1.85 16.64 0.65
N SER A 29 -2.52 15.49 0.51
CA SER A 29 -2.96 14.67 1.66
C SER A 29 -2.72 13.17 1.46
N LYS A 30 -1.96 12.56 2.39
CA LYS A 30 -1.62 11.12 2.42
C LYS A 30 -2.86 10.18 2.38
N TRP A 31 -4.00 10.68 2.83
CA TRP A 31 -5.22 9.91 3.04
C TRP A 31 -6.29 10.12 1.97
N GLY A 32 -6.08 11.07 1.05
CA GLY A 32 -7.02 11.39 -0.01
C GLY A 32 -7.94 12.57 0.29
N ILE A 33 -9.14 12.56 -0.30
CA ILE A 33 -10.15 13.63 -0.21
C ILE A 33 -10.85 13.56 1.16
N THR A 34 -11.05 14.70 1.82
CA THR A 34 -11.54 14.76 3.22
C THR A 34 -12.68 15.77 3.37
N ASN A 35 -13.64 15.48 4.26
CA ASN A 35 -14.74 16.35 4.69
C ASN A 35 -15.44 17.04 3.50
N ASP A 36 -15.39 18.37 3.44
CA ASP A 36 -16.09 19.20 2.45
C ASP A 36 -15.54 19.05 1.02
N ARG A 37 -14.38 18.40 0.84
CA ARG A 37 -13.82 18.13 -0.49
C ARG A 37 -14.51 16.94 -1.18
N ILE A 38 -15.33 16.17 -0.46
CA ILE A 38 -16.04 15.00 -0.99
C ILE A 38 -17.20 15.50 -1.87
N SER A 39 -17.20 15.09 -3.14
CA SER A 39 -18.21 15.51 -4.11
C SER A 39 -19.45 14.59 -4.16
N ALA A 40 -19.34 13.38 -3.61
CA ALA A 40 -20.42 12.40 -3.64
C ALA A 40 -21.62 12.82 -2.79
N ARG A 41 -22.85 12.63 -3.29
CA ARG A 41 -24.08 12.94 -2.52
C ARG A 41 -24.38 11.91 -1.44
N VAL A 42 -24.11 10.65 -1.76
CA VAL A 42 -24.37 9.48 -0.92
C VAL A 42 -23.06 8.72 -0.78
N VAL A 43 -22.75 8.30 0.45
CA VAL A 43 -21.51 7.65 0.82
C VAL A 43 -21.78 6.41 1.66
N ASN A 44 -20.93 5.40 1.49
CA ASN A 44 -20.90 4.23 2.35
C ASN A 44 -19.79 4.42 3.38
N ILE A 45 -20.14 4.30 4.65
CA ILE A 45 -19.22 4.48 5.76
C ILE A 45 -18.73 3.10 6.23
N ALA A 46 -17.42 2.91 6.31
CA ALA A 46 -16.81 1.73 6.91
C ALA A 46 -16.21 2.06 8.28
N ASP A 47 -16.67 1.36 9.31
CA ASP A 47 -16.15 1.43 10.67
C ASP A 47 -14.90 0.54 10.84
N ASP A 48 -14.08 0.82 11.86
CA ASP A 48 -12.92 -0.01 12.20
C ASP A 48 -13.30 -1.43 12.67
N ALA A 49 -14.53 -1.60 13.17
CA ALA A 49 -15.08 -2.90 13.58
C ALA A 49 -15.55 -3.77 12.40
N GLY A 50 -15.46 -3.27 11.16
CA GLY A 50 -15.91 -3.98 9.96
C GLY A 50 -17.40 -3.82 9.65
N ASN A 51 -18.14 -3.05 10.44
CA ASN A 51 -19.51 -2.67 10.12
C ASN A 51 -19.51 -1.65 8.98
N MET A 52 -20.44 -1.79 8.02
CA MET A 52 -20.64 -0.84 6.93
C MET A 52 -22.04 -0.24 6.99
N ARG A 53 -22.12 1.09 6.99
CA ARG A 53 -23.39 1.82 6.81
C ARG A 53 -23.49 2.22 5.36
N THR A 54 -24.48 1.69 4.65
CA THR A 54 -24.73 2.01 3.24
C THR A 54 -25.68 3.18 3.12
N ASP A 55 -25.59 3.90 2.00
CA ASP A 55 -26.55 4.93 1.58
C ASP A 55 -26.69 6.12 2.53
N VAL A 56 -25.61 6.48 3.24
CA VAL A 56 -25.61 7.62 4.15
C VAL A 56 -25.45 8.93 3.36
N PRO A 57 -26.31 9.94 3.55
CA PRO A 57 -26.13 11.23 2.89
C PRO A 57 -24.88 11.94 3.43
N LEU A 58 -24.12 12.57 2.53
CA LEU A 58 -22.84 13.21 2.87
C LEU A 58 -22.95 14.20 4.05
N ARG A 59 -24.03 14.99 4.10
CA ARG A 59 -24.24 15.96 5.18
C ARG A 59 -24.32 15.30 6.55
N GLN A 60 -25.04 14.17 6.63
CA GLN A 60 -25.16 13.41 7.87
C GLN A 60 -23.81 12.81 8.25
N ALA A 61 -23.08 12.23 7.29
CA ALA A 61 -21.75 11.68 7.53
C ALA A 61 -20.77 12.73 8.07
N ILE A 62 -20.79 13.95 7.53
CA ILE A 62 -19.96 15.07 8.02
C ILE A 62 -20.39 15.50 9.43
N GLN A 63 -21.69 15.54 9.71
CA GLN A 63 -22.20 15.89 11.04
C GLN A 63 -21.80 14.85 12.09
N GLU A 64 -21.89 13.56 11.76
CA GLU A 64 -21.41 12.46 12.62
C GLU A 64 -19.90 12.58 12.87
N ALA A 65 -19.11 12.85 11.83
CA ALA A 65 -17.67 13.06 11.96
C ALA A 65 -17.33 14.24 12.89
N ARG A 66 -18.03 15.37 12.74
CA ARG A 66 -17.86 16.55 13.61
C ARG A 66 -18.27 16.26 15.05
N GLY A 67 -19.35 15.52 15.28
CA GLY A 67 -19.79 15.13 16.62
C GLY A 67 -18.80 14.24 17.36
N LEU A 68 -18.08 13.40 16.61
CA LEU A 68 -17.03 12.54 17.15
C LEU A 68 -15.64 13.20 17.19
N GLY A 69 -15.48 14.40 16.62
CA GLY A 69 -14.18 15.08 16.52
C GLY A 69 -13.19 14.39 15.59
N VAL A 70 -13.68 13.64 14.59
CA VAL A 70 -12.87 12.88 13.62
C VAL A 70 -13.09 13.42 12.20
N ASP A 71 -12.21 13.04 11.28
CA ASP A 71 -12.34 13.42 9.87
C ASP A 71 -13.02 12.32 9.06
N LEU A 72 -13.88 12.71 8.11
CA LEU A 72 -14.45 11.83 7.11
C LEU A 72 -13.53 11.79 5.89
N VAL A 73 -12.90 10.64 5.64
CA VAL A 73 -11.94 10.47 4.55
C VAL A 73 -12.49 9.51 3.51
N GLN A 74 -12.52 9.95 2.25
CA GLN A 74 -12.88 9.10 1.13
C GLN A 74 -11.68 8.23 0.74
N VAL A 75 -11.82 6.91 0.90
CA VAL A 75 -10.81 5.91 0.52
C VAL A 75 -11.02 5.45 -0.91
N SER A 76 -12.25 5.57 -1.42
CA SER A 76 -12.57 5.17 -2.78
C SER A 76 -12.04 6.15 -3.84
N PRO A 77 -11.68 5.64 -5.02
CA PRO A 77 -11.31 6.46 -6.17
C PRO A 77 -12.40 7.49 -6.55
N SER A 78 -12.00 8.72 -6.89
CA SER A 78 -12.94 9.75 -7.38
C SER A 78 -13.65 9.29 -8.66
N GLY A 79 -14.97 9.45 -8.72
CA GLY A 79 -15.77 9.14 -9.91
C GLY A 79 -16.29 7.70 -10.03
N LYS A 80 -15.95 6.80 -9.10
CA LYS A 80 -16.60 5.49 -9.01
C LYS A 80 -17.70 5.50 -7.95
N LEU A 81 -18.86 4.96 -8.30
CA LEU A 81 -19.94 4.62 -7.36
C LEU A 81 -19.71 3.18 -6.88
N PRO A 82 -19.91 2.84 -5.59
CA PRO A 82 -20.23 3.71 -4.46
C PRO A 82 -18.99 4.38 -3.84
N ALA A 83 -19.16 5.60 -3.33
CA ALA A 83 -18.09 6.32 -2.63
C ALA A 83 -17.94 5.75 -1.20
N VAL A 84 -16.79 5.13 -0.91
CA VAL A 84 -16.51 4.52 0.39
C VAL A 84 -15.66 5.47 1.23
N CYS A 85 -16.20 5.83 2.39
CA CYS A 85 -15.59 6.71 3.36
C CYS A 85 -15.23 5.96 4.65
N ARG A 86 -14.19 6.41 5.34
CA ARG A 86 -13.82 5.97 6.69
C ARG A 86 -13.75 7.20 7.60
N LEU A 87 -14.19 7.03 8.84
CA LEU A 87 -14.02 8.05 9.88
C LEU A 87 -12.76 7.75 10.67
N PHE A 88 -11.81 8.68 10.70
CA PHE A 88 -10.65 8.59 11.58
C PHE A 88 -9.94 9.94 11.71
N ASP A 89 -9.15 10.11 12.76
CA ASP A 89 -8.27 11.27 12.91
C ASP A 89 -7.04 11.12 11.99
N ALA A 90 -6.96 11.96 10.95
CA ALA A 90 -5.88 11.93 9.99
C ALA A 90 -4.51 12.27 10.60
N LYS A 91 -4.47 13.17 11.59
CA LYS A 91 -3.24 13.67 12.22
C LYS A 91 -2.66 12.62 13.16
N LYS A 92 -3.48 12.05 14.04
CA LYS A 92 -3.08 10.95 14.93
C LYS A 92 -2.65 9.74 14.11
N ARG A 93 -3.45 9.41 13.07
CA ARG A 93 -3.16 8.46 11.98
C ARG A 93 -1.72 8.53 11.50
N LEU A 94 -1.36 9.73 11.05
CA LEU A 94 -0.07 10.01 10.45
C LEU A 94 1.09 9.87 11.44
N TYR A 95 0.89 10.29 12.68
CA TYR A 95 1.90 10.17 13.73
C TYR A 95 2.23 8.70 14.04
N GLU A 96 1.20 7.88 14.23
CA GLU A 96 1.35 6.46 14.54
C GLU A 96 2.10 5.72 13.43
N ILE A 97 1.77 5.98 12.17
CA ILE A 97 2.45 5.38 11.01
C ILE A 97 3.90 5.84 10.93
N LYS A 98 4.19 7.12 11.16
CA LYS A 98 5.56 7.63 11.19
C LYS A 98 6.37 7.00 12.33
N LYS A 99 5.74 6.74 13.48
CA LYS A 99 6.39 6.11 14.62
C LYS A 99 6.65 4.62 14.35
N SER A 100 5.69 3.89 13.79
CA SER A 100 5.86 2.48 13.45
C SER A 100 6.87 2.28 12.32
N SER A 101 6.84 3.11 11.27
CA SER A 101 7.81 3.02 10.17
C SER A 101 9.24 3.29 10.64
N LYS A 102 9.45 4.26 11.54
CA LYS A 102 10.76 4.50 12.16
C LYS A 102 11.23 3.33 13.02
N LYS A 103 10.33 2.65 13.74
CA LYS A 103 10.69 1.45 14.52
C LYS A 103 11.08 0.29 13.60
N ALA A 104 10.30 0.03 12.56
CA ALA A 104 10.60 -1.02 11.58
C ALA A 104 11.93 -0.74 10.86
N ALA A 105 12.15 0.49 10.40
CA ALA A 105 13.40 0.88 9.74
C ALA A 105 14.62 0.75 10.66
N LYS A 106 14.47 0.94 11.98
CA LYS A 106 15.55 0.71 12.95
C LYS A 106 15.81 -0.78 13.19
N GLN A 107 14.77 -1.60 13.23
CA GLN A 107 14.89 -3.06 13.40
C GLN A 107 15.45 -3.75 12.16
N GLN A 108 15.15 -3.23 10.97
CA GLN A 108 15.61 -3.75 9.69
C GLN A 108 17.01 -3.28 9.29
N LYS A 109 17.69 -2.42 10.09
CA LYS A 109 19.08 -2.07 9.79
C LYS A 109 19.92 -3.36 9.89
N PRO A 110 20.53 -3.83 8.79
CA PRO A 110 21.37 -5.02 8.84
C PRO A 110 22.47 -4.77 9.87
N LYS A 111 22.70 -5.75 10.75
CA LYS A 111 23.83 -5.69 11.68
C LYS A 111 25.11 -5.63 10.84
N PRO A 112 26.10 -4.78 11.20
CA PRO A 112 27.37 -4.80 10.51
C PRO A 112 27.96 -6.22 10.64
N ASP A 113 28.30 -6.82 9.51
CA ASP A 113 28.89 -8.14 9.45
C ASP A 113 30.19 -8.13 10.26
N LYS A 114 30.26 -8.97 11.28
CA LYS A 114 31.51 -9.22 12.01
C LYS A 114 32.28 -10.25 11.17
N GLU A 115 33.42 -9.85 10.63
CA GLU A 115 34.33 -10.76 9.94
C GLU A 115 34.73 -11.88 10.91
N VAL A 116 34.27 -13.11 10.63
CA VAL A 116 34.73 -14.31 11.30
C VAL A 116 35.93 -14.81 10.50
N VAL A 117 37.13 -14.60 11.02
CA VAL A 117 38.35 -15.19 10.47
C VAL A 117 38.31 -16.69 10.77
N VAL A 118 37.83 -17.49 9.81
CA VAL A 118 37.88 -18.95 9.88
C VAL A 118 39.28 -19.40 9.46
N GLY A 119 40.16 -19.62 10.44
CA GLY A 119 41.47 -20.21 10.21
C GLY A 119 41.34 -21.69 9.85
N ALA A 120 41.20 -22.01 8.56
CA ALA A 120 41.33 -23.38 8.08
C ALA A 120 42.82 -23.78 8.10
N LYS A 121 43.24 -24.55 9.10
CA LYS A 121 44.52 -25.30 9.05
C LYS A 121 44.37 -26.43 8.03
N ILE A 122 44.47 -26.11 6.76
CA ILE A 122 44.59 -27.10 5.69
C ILE A 122 46.05 -27.55 5.73
N ALA A 123 46.30 -28.71 6.34
CA ALA A 123 47.57 -29.39 6.21
C ALA A 123 47.71 -29.78 4.73
N VAL A 124 48.45 -29.00 3.96
CA VAL A 124 48.93 -29.44 2.66
C VAL A 124 49.88 -30.59 2.93
N SER A 125 49.40 -31.80 2.66
CA SER A 125 50.25 -32.97 2.53
C SER A 125 51.32 -32.63 1.49
N PHE A 126 52.50 -32.42 2.04
CA PHE A 126 53.75 -32.09 1.42
C PHE A 126 54.17 -33.24 0.50
N TRP A 127 53.90 -33.08 -0.80
CA TRP A 127 54.52 -33.88 -1.85
C TRP A 127 55.98 -33.49 -1.91
N GLN A 128 56.81 -34.14 -1.08
CA GLN A 128 58.25 -33.91 -1.07
C GLN A 128 58.94 -34.74 -2.15
N LEU A 129 59.26 -34.02 -3.22
CA LEU A 129 60.51 -34.03 -4.00
C LEU A 129 60.96 -35.32 -4.68
N ASP A 130 60.61 -35.40 -5.97
CA ASP A 130 61.57 -35.75 -7.00
C ASP A 130 62.61 -34.60 -7.12
N ALA A 131 63.83 -34.85 -6.65
CA ALA A 131 65.01 -34.13 -7.09
C ALA A 131 66.14 -35.14 -7.31
N SER A 132 66.38 -35.40 -8.59
CA SER A 132 67.46 -36.22 -9.14
C SER A 132 68.85 -35.70 -8.74
N GLY A 133 69.76 -36.63 -8.42
CA GLY A 133 71.20 -36.64 -8.77
C GLY A 133 72.13 -35.55 -8.22
N ASP A 134 73.13 -35.94 -7.43
CA ASP A 134 74.56 -35.83 -7.80
C ASP A 134 75.51 -36.33 -6.70
N VAL A 135 76.56 -37.03 -7.15
CA VAL A 135 77.78 -37.64 -6.53
C VAL A 135 77.67 -38.96 -5.75
#